data_AF-A0A1H4R2U6-F1
#
_entry.id   AF-A0A1H4R2U6-F1
#
_cell.length_a   1.000
_cell.length_b   1.000
_cell.length_c   1.000
_cell.angle_alpha   90.00
_cell.angle_beta   90.00
_cell.angle_gamma   90.00
#
_symmetry.space_group_name_H-M   'P 1'
#
loop_
_entity.id
_entity.type
_entity.pdbx_description
1 polymer ?
#
loop_
_entity_poly.entity_id
_entity_poly.type
_entity_poly.pdbx_seq_one_letter_code
_entity_poly.pdbx_strand_id
1 'polypeptide(L)'
;MCRGGLLFLPVYLPGMPLSSVEERRAALLGVVHGAFRSHELMEGILGAQSQRFDVVIKDQQALQTPLLSAEEQGASPQPRFQHELELPLYGRNWVLQVTSTPAYEAAFSSRSGISLWIGLVAAALLALLVGGYLYLREREMHANHLATNKLREREERFRLLVERLPVATLLCNAQGRIEMANRSAADLLDSTPESLVGERVKRFLPSVEQLSALAIDHDTSERSNEYLARGDLGEEIPVALSLSVLGDSGGVNYLINLIDLRAQGRRTAPA
;
A
#
# COMPACT_ATOMS: atom_id res chain seq x y z
N MET A 1 -58.52 21.50 -25.82
CA MET A 1 -59.32 22.76 -25.98
C MET A 1 -58.46 23.89 -25.40
N CYS A 2 -58.13 24.97 -26.13
CA CYS A 2 -57.23 26.01 -25.59
C CYS A 2 -57.86 26.74 -24.40
N ARG A 3 -57.43 26.44 -23.17
CA ARG A 3 -57.82 27.18 -21.96
C ARG A 3 -56.93 28.41 -21.80
N GLY A 4 -57.49 29.58 -22.07
CA GLY A 4 -56.88 30.88 -21.77
C GLY A 4 -57.48 31.49 -20.50
N GLY A 5 -56.71 32.34 -19.83
CA GLY A 5 -57.17 33.10 -18.66
C GLY A 5 -57.45 34.55 -19.04
N LEU A 6 -58.52 35.12 -18.48
CA LEU A 6 -58.77 36.56 -18.48
C LEU A 6 -58.54 37.08 -17.07
N LEU A 7 -57.56 37.97 -16.92
CA LEU A 7 -57.33 38.71 -15.68
C LEU A 7 -57.97 40.09 -15.81
N PHE A 8 -58.73 40.47 -14.79
CA PHE A 8 -59.33 41.79 -14.67
C PHE A 8 -58.75 42.49 -13.45
N LEU A 9 -58.11 43.64 -13.66
CA LEU A 9 -57.57 44.48 -12.61
C LEU A 9 -58.36 45.80 -12.57
N PRO A 10 -59.17 46.03 -11.52
CA PRO A 10 -59.83 47.32 -11.34
C PRO A 10 -58.80 48.40 -10.98
N VAL A 11 -58.88 49.55 -11.65
CA VAL A 11 -58.05 50.73 -11.37
C VAL A 11 -58.91 51.75 -10.63
N TYR A 12 -58.46 52.15 -9.44
CA TYR A 12 -59.17 53.09 -8.57
C TYR A 12 -58.53 54.48 -8.59
N LEU A 13 -59.33 55.51 -8.31
CA LEU A 13 -58.90 56.89 -8.12
C LEU A 13 -57.91 56.98 -6.93
N PRO A 14 -56.70 57.54 -7.13
CA PRO A 14 -55.71 57.66 -6.07
C PRO A 14 -56.21 58.60 -4.96
N GLY A 15 -56.17 58.14 -3.71
CA GLY A 15 -56.55 58.93 -2.53
C GLY A 15 -57.97 58.74 -2.02
N MET A 16 -58.80 57.90 -2.65
CA MET A 16 -60.12 57.53 -2.12
C MET A 16 -60.04 56.32 -1.16
N PRO A 17 -60.91 56.24 -0.12
CA PRO A 17 -61.00 55.06 0.72
C PRO A 17 -61.48 53.85 -0.09
N LEU A 18 -60.89 52.68 0.18
CA LEU A 18 -61.19 51.40 -0.51
C LEU A 18 -61.70 50.33 0.48
N SER A 19 -62.17 50.76 1.65
CA SER A 19 -62.58 49.89 2.75
C SER A 19 -63.91 49.20 2.49
N SER A 20 -64.88 49.89 1.89
CA SER A 20 -66.22 49.36 1.62
C SER A 20 -66.48 49.08 0.15
N VAL A 21 -67.47 48.22 -0.14
CA VAL A 21 -67.86 47.89 -1.52
C VAL A 21 -68.44 49.11 -2.25
N GLU A 22 -69.17 49.98 -1.55
CA GLU A 22 -69.75 51.21 -2.11
C GLU A 22 -68.66 52.23 -2.43
N GLU A 23 -67.68 52.41 -1.54
CA GLU A 23 -66.52 53.28 -1.76
C GLU A 23 -65.66 52.79 -2.93
N ARG A 24 -65.41 51.48 -3.04
CA ARG A 24 -64.69 50.91 -4.19
C ARG A 24 -65.42 51.13 -5.51
N ARG A 25 -66.75 51.07 -5.53
CA ARG A 25 -67.54 51.33 -6.75
C ARG A 25 -67.48 52.80 -7.15
N ALA A 26 -67.54 53.72 -6.19
CA ALA A 26 -67.41 55.16 -6.44
C ALA A 26 -66.00 55.57 -6.87
N ALA A 27 -64.97 54.90 -6.35
CA ALA A 27 -63.57 55.14 -6.69
C ALA A 27 -63.12 54.42 -7.97
N LEU A 28 -63.96 53.61 -8.62
CA LEU A 28 -63.58 52.83 -9.80
C LEU A 28 -63.43 53.72 -11.04
N LEU A 29 -62.21 53.87 -11.53
CA LEU A 29 -61.86 54.64 -12.73
C LEU A 29 -62.06 53.81 -13.99
N GLY A 30 -61.83 52.50 -13.92
CA GLY A 30 -62.01 51.55 -15.01
C GLY A 30 -61.43 50.17 -14.69
N VAL A 31 -61.47 49.26 -15.67
CA VAL A 31 -60.91 47.91 -15.53
C VAL A 31 -59.90 47.69 -16.65
N VAL A 32 -58.68 47.33 -16.27
CA VAL A 32 -57.66 46.83 -17.20
C VAL A 32 -57.87 45.33 -17.31
N HIS A 33 -58.00 44.82 -18.52
CA HIS A 33 -58.09 43.38 -18.77
C HIS A 33 -56.84 42.91 -19.51
N GLY A 34 -56.32 41.75 -19.09
CA GLY A 34 -55.27 41.03 -19.78
C GLY A 34 -55.76 39.63 -20.15
N ALA A 35 -55.72 39.28 -21.43
CA ALA A 35 -56.01 37.93 -21.90
C ALA A 35 -54.69 37.23 -22.24
N PHE A 36 -54.50 36.03 -21.74
CA PHE A 36 -53.30 35.24 -22.04
C PHE A 36 -53.68 33.77 -22.25
N ARG A 37 -52.99 33.13 -23.20
CA ARG A 37 -53.13 31.70 -23.51
C ARG A 37 -52.05 30.96 -22.72
N SER A 38 -52.44 29.93 -21.96
CA SER A 38 -51.51 29.19 -21.09
C SER A 38 -50.31 28.64 -21.85
N HIS A 39 -50.56 27.99 -22.99
CA HIS A 39 -49.53 27.37 -23.82
C HIS A 39 -48.51 28.38 -24.37
N GLU A 40 -48.97 29.48 -24.97
CA GLU A 40 -48.09 30.52 -25.53
C GLU A 40 -47.28 31.25 -24.45
N LEU A 41 -47.89 31.49 -23.27
CA LEU A 41 -47.19 32.10 -22.15
C LEU A 41 -46.07 31.17 -21.63
N MET A 42 -46.37 29.88 -21.47
CA MET A 42 -45.38 28.91 -20.97
C MET A 42 -44.29 28.63 -22.00
N GLU A 43 -44.62 28.50 -23.28
CA GLU A 43 -43.63 28.38 -24.35
C GLU A 43 -42.76 29.64 -24.45
N GLY A 44 -43.34 30.83 -24.32
CA GLY A 44 -42.60 32.10 -24.35
C GLY A 44 -41.65 32.29 -23.16
N ILE A 45 -42.04 31.87 -21.94
CA ILE A 45 -41.22 32.02 -20.73
C ILE A 45 -40.17 30.90 -20.61
N LEU A 46 -40.56 29.65 -20.84
CA LEU A 46 -39.69 28.48 -20.63
C LEU A 46 -38.95 28.03 -21.90
N GLY A 47 -39.38 28.50 -23.08
CA GLY A 47 -38.78 28.14 -24.36
C GLY A 47 -38.70 26.62 -24.56
N ALA A 48 -37.54 26.13 -25.01
CA ALA A 48 -37.27 24.71 -25.20
C ALA A 48 -37.30 23.87 -23.90
N GLN A 49 -37.36 24.49 -22.71
CA GLN A 49 -37.46 23.79 -21.43
C GLN A 49 -38.92 23.45 -21.05
N SER A 50 -39.91 23.98 -21.77
CA SER A 50 -41.33 23.67 -21.55
C SER A 50 -41.65 22.18 -21.68
N GLN A 51 -40.87 21.43 -22.46
CA GLN A 51 -41.06 19.98 -22.63
C GLN A 51 -40.51 19.15 -21.46
N ARG A 52 -39.72 19.76 -20.56
CA ARG A 52 -39.09 19.08 -19.41
C ARG A 52 -39.92 19.16 -18.13
N PHE A 53 -40.78 20.17 -18.04
CA PHE A 53 -41.59 20.43 -16.88
C PHE A 53 -43.02 20.71 -17.30
N ASP A 54 -43.96 19.98 -16.72
CA ASP A 54 -45.38 20.31 -16.83
C ASP A 54 -45.74 21.29 -15.70
N VAL A 55 -46.49 22.32 -16.04
CA VAL A 55 -46.81 23.45 -15.14
C VAL A 55 -48.31 23.66 -15.13
N VAL A 56 -48.90 23.53 -13.95
CA VAL A 56 -50.34 23.64 -13.73
C VAL A 56 -50.59 24.70 -12.66
N ILE A 57 -51.50 25.64 -12.95
CA ILE A 57 -51.91 26.69 -11.99
C ILE A 57 -53.31 26.36 -11.47
N LYS A 58 -53.43 26.28 -10.15
CA LYS A 58 -54.68 26.04 -9.43
C LYS A 58 -54.99 27.23 -8.51
N ASP A 59 -56.27 27.51 -8.30
CA ASP A 59 -56.72 28.42 -7.24
C ASP A 59 -56.93 27.59 -5.96
N GLN A 60 -56.39 28.03 -4.81
CA GLN A 60 -56.51 27.33 -3.54
C GLN A 60 -57.97 27.11 -3.11
N GLN A 61 -58.90 27.98 -3.54
CA GLN A 61 -60.32 27.83 -3.22
C GLN A 61 -61.07 26.84 -4.14
N ALA A 62 -60.47 26.47 -5.27
CA ALA A 62 -61.06 25.59 -6.29
C ALA A 62 -60.02 24.57 -6.81
N LEU A 63 -59.44 23.78 -5.89
CA LEU A 63 -58.39 22.80 -6.20
C LEU A 63 -58.76 21.72 -7.23
N GLN A 64 -60.05 21.51 -7.52
CA GLN A 64 -60.51 20.44 -8.40
C GLN A 64 -60.57 20.82 -9.89
N THR A 65 -60.53 22.10 -10.22
CA THR A 65 -60.58 22.58 -11.60
C THR A 65 -59.29 23.34 -11.92
N PRO A 66 -58.38 22.78 -12.74
CA PRO A 66 -57.17 23.51 -13.13
C PRO A 66 -57.58 24.74 -13.93
N LEU A 67 -57.17 25.91 -13.44
CA LEU A 67 -57.51 27.20 -14.04
C LEU A 67 -56.70 27.42 -15.32
N LEU A 68 -55.44 26.97 -15.31
CA LEU A 68 -54.54 26.95 -16.45
C LEU A 68 -53.71 25.65 -16.43
N SER A 69 -53.64 24.95 -17.56
CA SER A 69 -52.74 23.82 -17.79
C SER A 69 -51.86 24.15 -18.99
N ALA A 70 -50.55 23.91 -18.90
CA ALA A 70 -49.63 24.07 -20.03
C ALA A 70 -49.86 22.98 -21.10
N GLU A 71 -50.27 21.78 -20.66
CA GLU A 71 -50.49 20.63 -21.53
C GLU A 71 -51.71 19.80 -21.09
N GLU A 72 -52.50 19.26 -22.03
CA GLU A 72 -53.62 18.31 -21.74
C GLU A 72 -53.17 16.84 -21.80
N GLN A 73 -51.97 16.55 -22.33
CA GLN A 73 -51.55 15.20 -22.74
C GLN A 73 -50.16 14.76 -22.23
N GLY A 74 -49.42 15.64 -21.55
CA GLY A 74 -48.03 15.41 -21.13
C GLY A 74 -47.82 15.04 -19.65
N ALA A 75 -48.89 15.07 -18.83
CA ALA A 75 -48.79 14.78 -17.41
C ALA A 75 -48.40 13.30 -17.19
N SER A 76 -47.21 13.06 -16.64
CA SER A 76 -46.84 11.74 -16.14
C SER A 76 -47.86 11.28 -15.09
N PRO A 77 -48.41 10.07 -15.20
CA PRO A 77 -49.35 9.55 -14.20
C PRO A 77 -48.73 9.40 -12.80
N GLN A 78 -47.39 9.31 -12.72
CA GLN A 78 -46.61 9.35 -11.48
C GLN A 78 -45.30 10.12 -11.73
N PRO A 79 -45.28 11.45 -11.53
CA PRO A 79 -44.06 12.23 -11.68
C PRO A 79 -43.07 11.92 -10.56
N ARG A 80 -41.78 11.76 -10.89
CA ARG A 80 -40.72 11.53 -9.87
C ARG A 80 -40.41 12.77 -9.06
N PHE A 81 -40.56 13.95 -9.65
CA PHE A 81 -40.33 15.23 -9.00
C PHE A 81 -41.57 16.11 -9.14
N GLN A 82 -42.03 16.65 -8.01
CA GLN A 82 -43.13 17.60 -7.93
C GLN A 82 -42.73 18.71 -6.96
N HIS A 83 -43.07 19.94 -7.33
CA HIS A 83 -42.92 21.09 -6.47
C HIS A 83 -44.16 21.97 -6.54
N GLU A 84 -44.59 22.50 -5.40
CA GLU A 84 -45.74 23.39 -5.30
C GLU A 84 -45.29 24.71 -4.70
N LEU A 85 -45.60 25.80 -5.40
CA LEU A 85 -45.30 27.15 -4.96
C LEU A 85 -46.61 27.90 -4.72
N GLU A 86 -46.78 28.38 -3.49
CA GLU A 86 -47.90 29.24 -3.12
C GLU A 86 -47.56 30.71 -3.45
N LEU A 87 -48.43 31.34 -4.23
CA LEU A 87 -48.28 32.70 -4.73
C LEU A 87 -49.49 33.53 -4.26
N PRO A 88 -49.36 34.32 -3.18
CA PRO A 88 -50.40 35.24 -2.75
C PRO A 88 -50.43 36.45 -3.70
N LEU A 89 -51.24 36.38 -4.76
CA LEU A 89 -51.35 37.42 -5.79
C LEU A 89 -52.80 37.90 -5.91
N TYR A 90 -52.98 39.23 -5.89
CA TYR A 90 -54.28 39.89 -6.11
C TYR A 90 -55.40 39.43 -5.16
N GLY A 91 -55.05 39.19 -3.88
CA GLY A 91 -56.01 38.75 -2.86
C GLY A 91 -56.47 37.30 -3.00
N ARG A 92 -55.80 36.50 -3.85
CA ARG A 92 -56.00 35.06 -3.98
C ARG A 92 -54.69 34.32 -3.79
N ASN A 93 -54.78 33.08 -3.29
CA ASN A 93 -53.64 32.19 -3.16
C ASN A 93 -53.62 31.24 -4.34
N TRP A 94 -52.69 31.50 -5.25
CA TRP A 94 -52.46 30.66 -6.42
C TRP A 94 -51.46 29.57 -6.06
N VAL A 95 -51.74 28.33 -6.47
CA VAL A 95 -50.83 27.20 -6.32
C VAL A 95 -50.27 26.87 -7.69
N LEU A 96 -48.98 27.12 -7.86
CA LEU A 96 -48.22 26.71 -9.04
C LEU A 96 -47.64 25.33 -8.77
N GLN A 97 -48.15 24.32 -9.47
CA GLN A 97 -47.65 22.96 -9.40
C GLN A 97 -46.75 22.69 -10.61
N VAL A 98 -45.50 22.31 -10.36
CA VAL A 98 -44.53 21.94 -11.39
C VAL A 98 -44.20 20.46 -11.24
N THR A 99 -44.32 19.70 -12.31
CA THR A 99 -44.08 18.24 -12.34
C THR A 99 -43.05 17.88 -13.41
N SER A 100 -42.20 16.88 -13.14
CA SER A 100 -41.24 16.38 -14.11
C SER A 100 -41.91 15.56 -15.22
N THR A 101 -41.46 15.76 -16.46
CA THR A 101 -41.86 14.92 -17.59
C THR A 101 -40.89 13.73 -17.78
N PRO A 102 -41.28 12.68 -18.52
CA PRO A 102 -40.39 11.55 -18.81
C PRO A 102 -39.10 11.96 -19.53
N ALA A 103 -39.14 13.04 -20.33
CA ALA A 103 -37.99 13.60 -21.02
C ALA A 103 -36.94 14.17 -20.05
N TYR A 104 -37.38 14.80 -18.96
CA TYR A 104 -36.48 15.26 -17.89
C TYR A 104 -35.88 14.09 -17.11
N GLU A 105 -36.70 13.09 -16.78
CA GLU A 105 -36.28 11.94 -15.98
C GLU A 105 -35.28 11.03 -16.73
N ALA A 106 -35.46 10.84 -18.04
CA ALA A 106 -34.54 10.07 -18.87
C ALA A 106 -33.14 10.71 -18.97
N ALA A 107 -33.06 12.05 -18.98
CA ALA A 107 -31.79 12.76 -19.00
C ALA A 107 -30.99 12.59 -17.70
N PHE A 108 -31.66 12.34 -16.58
CA PHE A 108 -31.04 12.26 -15.25
C PHE A 108 -30.81 10.82 -14.76
N SER A 109 -31.59 9.84 -15.24
CA SER A 109 -31.52 8.44 -14.79
C SER A 109 -30.24 7.70 -15.18
N SER A 110 -29.57 8.12 -16.26
CA SER A 110 -28.39 7.43 -16.79
C SER A 110 -27.12 7.59 -15.94
N ARG A 111 -26.96 8.69 -15.18
CA ARG A 111 -25.67 9.00 -14.53
C ARG A 111 -25.56 8.61 -13.05
N SER A 112 -26.67 8.37 -12.36
CA SER A 112 -26.63 8.23 -10.89
C SER A 112 -26.22 6.83 -10.38
N GLY A 113 -26.34 5.78 -11.20
CA GLY A 113 -25.95 4.41 -10.82
C GLY A 113 -24.47 4.07 -11.08
N ILE A 114 -23.86 4.72 -12.07
CA ILE A 114 -22.50 4.40 -12.53
C ILE A 114 -21.43 4.92 -11.53
N SER A 115 -21.72 6.00 -10.79
CA SER A 115 -20.74 6.63 -9.90
C SER A 115 -20.41 5.83 -8.63
N LEU A 116 -21.34 5.05 -8.08
CA LEU A 116 -21.12 4.33 -6.81
C LEU A 116 -20.36 3.02 -7.02
N TRP A 117 -20.74 2.25 -8.05
CA TRP A 117 -20.09 0.97 -8.34
C TRP A 117 -18.64 1.12 -8.80
N ILE A 118 -18.33 2.17 -9.57
CA ILE A 118 -16.94 2.46 -9.97
C ILE A 118 -16.07 2.75 -8.73
N GLY A 119 -16.57 3.56 -7.80
CA GLY A 119 -15.86 3.84 -6.55
C GLY A 119 -15.64 2.59 -5.71
N LEU A 120 -16.66 1.74 -5.59
CA LEU A 120 -16.58 0.49 -4.83
C LEU A 120 -15.62 -0.52 -5.46
N VAL A 121 -15.65 -0.67 -6.78
CA VAL A 121 -14.72 -1.54 -7.52
C VAL A 121 -13.29 -1.03 -7.38
N ALA A 122 -13.06 0.27 -7.53
CA ALA A 122 -11.73 0.86 -7.36
C ALA A 122 -11.20 0.68 -5.93
N ALA A 123 -12.04 0.88 -4.91
CA ALA A 123 -11.68 0.67 -3.52
C ALA A 123 -11.36 -0.80 -3.23
N ALA A 124 -12.14 -1.74 -3.77
CA ALA A 124 -11.91 -3.17 -3.62
C ALA A 124 -10.60 -3.61 -4.28
N LEU A 125 -10.31 -3.12 -5.50
CA LEU A 125 -9.06 -3.37 -6.21
C LEU A 125 -7.86 -2.84 -5.43
N LEU A 126 -7.96 -1.63 -4.89
CA LEU A 126 -6.90 -1.00 -4.11
C LEU A 126 -6.66 -1.76 -2.79
N ALA A 127 -7.72 -2.16 -2.09
CA ALA A 127 -7.62 -2.98 -0.89
C ALA A 127 -6.96 -4.33 -1.16
N LEU A 128 -7.28 -4.98 -2.30
CA LEU A 128 -6.71 -6.26 -2.68
C LEU A 128 -5.23 -6.13 -3.08
N LEU A 129 -4.87 -5.04 -3.75
CA LEU A 129 -3.47 -4.74 -4.11
C LEU A 129 -2.62 -4.44 -2.88
N VAL A 130 -3.10 -3.58 -1.97
CA VAL A 130 -2.40 -3.25 -0.73
C VAL A 130 -2.31 -4.46 0.19
N GLY A 131 -3.41 -5.20 0.37
CA GLY A 131 -3.43 -6.42 1.17
C GLY A 131 -2.50 -7.49 0.62
N GLY A 132 -2.50 -7.70 -0.70
CA GLY A 132 -1.59 -8.63 -1.39
C GLY A 132 -0.12 -8.23 -1.24
N TYR A 133 0.19 -6.94 -1.37
CA TYR A 133 1.55 -6.42 -1.19
C TYR A 133 2.06 -6.61 0.25
N LEU A 134 1.23 -6.28 1.25
CA LEU A 134 1.56 -6.47 2.65
C LEU A 134 1.77 -7.95 2.99
N TYR A 135 0.93 -8.84 2.45
CA TYR A 135 1.04 -10.28 2.62
C TYR A 135 2.35 -10.85 2.03
N LEU A 136 2.74 -10.40 0.83
CA LEU A 136 4.02 -10.79 0.24
C LEU A 136 5.21 -10.31 1.08
N ARG A 137 5.14 -9.07 1.57
CA ARG A 137 6.21 -8.47 2.37
C ARG A 137 6.41 -9.19 3.71
N GLU A 138 5.33 -9.56 4.39
CA GLU A 138 5.42 -10.36 5.62
C GLU A 138 6.11 -11.70 5.40
N ARG A 139 5.82 -12.35 4.27
CA ARG A 139 6.42 -13.64 3.91
C ARG A 139 7.93 -13.53 3.69
N GLU A 140 8.41 -12.47 3.07
CA GLU A 140 9.85 -12.23 2.87
C GLU A 140 10.57 -11.96 4.19
N MET A 141 9.98 -11.14 5.07
CA MET A 141 10.53 -10.85 6.40
C MET A 141 10.72 -12.13 7.22
N HIS A 142 9.70 -13.00 7.27
CA HIS A 142 9.79 -14.26 8.01
C HIS A 142 10.84 -15.22 7.44
N ALA A 143 10.94 -15.33 6.11
CA ALA A 143 11.94 -16.17 5.47
C ALA A 143 13.37 -15.68 5.76
N ASN A 144 13.60 -14.37 5.71
CA ASN A 144 14.91 -13.78 5.91
C ASN A 144 15.37 -13.86 7.39
N HIS A 145 14.46 -13.64 8.34
CA HIS A 145 14.75 -13.82 9.77
C HIS A 145 15.08 -15.27 10.13
N LEU A 146 14.39 -16.24 9.54
CA LEU A 146 14.70 -17.67 9.75
C LEU A 146 16.04 -18.05 9.10
N ALA A 147 16.36 -17.51 7.92
CA ALA A 147 17.63 -17.78 7.25
C ALA A 147 18.82 -17.19 8.02
N THR A 148 18.71 -15.94 8.48
CA THR A 148 19.77 -15.26 9.27
C THR A 148 20.01 -15.94 10.61
N ASN A 149 18.94 -16.34 11.31
CA ASN A 149 19.08 -17.08 12.57
C ASN A 149 19.71 -18.46 12.37
N LYS A 150 19.32 -19.20 11.32
CA LYS A 150 19.94 -20.50 11.01
C LYS A 150 21.42 -20.37 10.61
N LEU A 151 21.80 -19.30 9.93
CA LEU A 151 23.20 -19.00 9.61
C LEU A 151 23.99 -18.75 10.89
N ARG A 152 23.52 -17.84 11.76
CA ARG A 152 24.17 -17.55 13.05
C ARG A 152 24.31 -18.79 13.92
N GLU A 153 23.24 -19.59 14.04
CA GLU A 153 23.26 -20.81 14.85
C GLU A 153 24.25 -21.86 14.31
N ARG A 154 24.41 -21.95 12.97
CA ARG A 154 25.42 -22.81 12.35
C ARG A 154 26.84 -22.31 12.59
N GLU A 155 27.06 -21.00 12.47
CA GLU A 155 28.35 -20.37 12.65
C GLU A 155 28.84 -20.48 14.11
N GLU A 156 27.95 -20.22 15.08
CA GLU A 156 28.23 -20.40 16.51
C GLU A 156 28.51 -21.87 16.84
N ARG A 157 27.70 -22.80 16.33
CA ARG A 157 27.95 -24.24 16.52
C ARG A 157 29.29 -24.67 15.92
N PHE A 158 29.61 -24.20 14.72
CA PHE A 158 30.89 -24.52 14.08
C PHE A 158 32.07 -23.98 14.91
N ARG A 159 32.00 -22.73 15.35
CA ARG A 159 33.01 -22.12 16.21
C ARG A 159 33.21 -22.92 17.50
N LEU A 160 32.12 -23.28 18.19
CA LEU A 160 32.19 -24.07 19.42
C LEU A 160 32.76 -25.48 19.20
N LEU A 161 32.46 -26.12 18.06
CA LEU A 161 33.03 -27.42 17.72
C LEU A 161 34.55 -27.30 17.51
N VAL A 162 34.99 -26.33 16.72
CA VAL A 162 36.42 -26.14 16.40
C VAL A 162 37.23 -25.74 17.64
N GLU A 163 36.70 -24.87 18.50
CA GLU A 163 37.36 -24.46 19.76
C GLU A 163 37.61 -25.64 20.72
N ARG A 164 36.82 -26.72 20.62
CA ARG A 164 36.91 -27.91 21.49
C ARG A 164 37.57 -29.12 20.84
N LEU A 165 37.98 -29.04 19.58
CA LEU A 165 38.68 -30.14 18.93
C LEU A 165 40.04 -30.37 19.62
N PRO A 166 40.41 -31.62 19.97
CA PRO A 166 41.67 -31.95 20.64
C PRO A 166 42.88 -31.94 19.68
N VAL A 167 42.71 -31.40 18.48
CA VAL A 167 43.75 -31.25 17.46
C VAL A 167 44.05 -29.77 17.34
N ALA A 168 45.31 -29.37 17.33
CA ALA A 168 45.68 -27.98 17.15
C ALA A 168 45.34 -27.54 15.72
N THR A 169 44.42 -26.59 15.56
CA THR A 169 43.93 -26.14 14.25
C THR A 169 44.12 -24.63 14.11
N LEU A 170 44.71 -24.24 12.98
CA LEU A 170 44.93 -22.86 12.56
C LEU A 170 44.26 -22.64 11.20
N LEU A 171 43.52 -21.55 11.05
CA LEU A 171 43.03 -21.09 9.75
C LEU A 171 43.86 -19.87 9.34
N CYS A 172 44.44 -19.91 8.16
CA CYS A 172 45.26 -18.83 7.62
C CYS A 172 44.70 -18.33 6.28
N ASN A 173 44.87 -17.05 6.00
CA ASN A 173 44.56 -16.49 4.68
C ASN A 173 45.65 -16.82 3.65
N ALA A 174 45.44 -16.39 2.40
CA ALA A 174 46.37 -16.59 1.30
C ALA A 174 47.80 -16.06 1.55
N GLN A 175 47.96 -15.06 2.43
CA GLN A 175 49.25 -14.48 2.80
C GLN A 175 49.90 -15.17 4.01
N GLY A 176 49.29 -16.23 4.54
CA GLY A 176 49.75 -16.97 5.71
C GLY A 176 49.55 -16.23 7.04
N ARG A 177 48.61 -15.29 7.09
CA ARG A 177 48.18 -14.65 8.33
C ARG A 177 47.11 -15.49 9.00
N ILE A 178 47.26 -15.75 10.29
CA ILE A 178 46.32 -16.56 11.08
C ILE A 178 45.04 -15.74 11.29
N GLU A 179 43.91 -16.25 10.83
CA GLU A 179 42.58 -15.67 11.05
C GLU A 179 41.86 -16.31 12.23
N MET A 180 42.16 -17.57 12.53
CA MET A 180 41.60 -18.31 13.65
C MET A 180 42.60 -19.33 14.19
N ALA A 181 42.66 -19.47 15.50
CA ALA A 181 43.39 -20.53 16.20
C ALA A 181 42.46 -21.14 17.26
N ASN A 182 42.34 -22.46 17.30
CA ASN A 182 41.61 -23.11 18.38
C ASN A 182 42.46 -23.21 19.66
N ARG A 183 41.83 -23.59 20.77
CA ARG A 183 42.50 -23.67 22.07
C ARG A 183 43.66 -24.66 22.08
N SER A 184 43.52 -25.81 21.42
CA SER A 184 44.61 -26.78 21.32
C SER A 184 45.83 -26.25 20.55
N ALA A 185 45.65 -25.37 19.56
CA ALA A 185 46.76 -24.71 18.89
C ALA A 185 47.47 -23.71 19.79
N ALA A 186 46.71 -22.96 20.58
CA ALA A 186 47.26 -22.05 21.59
C ALA A 186 48.07 -22.81 22.64
N ASP A 187 47.53 -23.91 23.16
CA ASP A 187 48.20 -24.78 24.13
C ASP A 187 49.46 -25.44 23.54
N LEU A 188 49.44 -25.85 22.26
CA LEU A 188 50.59 -26.47 21.60
C LEU A 188 51.71 -25.45 21.30
N LEU A 189 51.36 -24.21 20.96
CA LEU A 189 52.33 -23.17 20.58
C LEU A 189 52.75 -22.27 21.75
N ASP A 190 52.40 -22.63 22.99
CA ASP A 190 52.66 -21.86 24.20
C ASP A 190 52.21 -20.39 24.08
N SER A 191 51.05 -20.16 23.46
CA SER A 191 50.53 -18.83 23.20
C SER A 191 49.04 -18.72 23.55
N THR A 192 48.45 -17.52 23.40
CA THR A 192 47.01 -17.32 23.56
C THR A 192 46.32 -17.25 22.19
N PRO A 193 45.08 -17.73 22.04
CA PRO A 193 44.36 -17.64 20.78
C PRO A 193 44.31 -16.21 20.22
N GLU A 194 44.13 -15.22 21.11
CA GLU A 194 44.07 -13.80 20.76
C GLU A 194 45.42 -13.26 20.26
N SER A 195 46.54 -13.77 20.79
CA SER A 195 47.88 -13.39 20.34
C SER A 195 48.29 -14.09 19.05
N LEU A 196 47.74 -15.28 18.77
CA LEU A 196 48.00 -16.00 17.53
C LEU A 196 47.25 -15.39 16.33
N VAL A 197 46.02 -14.93 16.56
CA VAL A 197 45.21 -14.30 15.50
C VAL A 197 45.85 -12.99 15.04
N GLY A 198 46.12 -12.91 13.74
CA GLY A 198 46.79 -11.79 13.09
C GLY A 198 48.32 -11.95 12.97
N GLU A 199 48.91 -12.97 13.56
CA GLU A 199 50.32 -13.28 13.33
C GLU A 199 50.53 -14.09 12.05
N ARG A 200 51.79 -14.16 11.59
CA ARG A 200 52.16 -14.96 10.42
C ARG A 200 52.51 -16.37 10.88
N VAL A 201 51.96 -17.37 10.21
CA VAL A 201 52.18 -18.77 10.58
C VAL A 201 53.65 -19.18 10.52
N LYS A 202 54.44 -18.55 9.64
CA LYS A 202 55.89 -18.78 9.49
C LYS A 202 56.69 -18.51 10.78
N ARG A 203 56.18 -17.69 11.71
CA ARG A 203 56.82 -17.49 13.01
C ARG A 203 56.84 -18.77 13.83
N PHE A 204 55.72 -19.49 13.81
CA PHE A 204 55.50 -20.73 14.57
C PHE A 204 55.90 -21.97 13.78
N LEU A 205 55.93 -21.89 12.45
CA LEU A 205 56.37 -22.97 11.55
C LEU A 205 57.46 -22.43 10.61
N PRO A 206 58.71 -22.26 11.08
CA PRO A 206 59.77 -21.62 10.31
C PRO A 206 60.20 -22.44 9.08
N SER A 207 60.02 -23.77 9.12
CA SER A 207 60.25 -24.69 8.00
C SER A 207 59.22 -24.56 6.87
N VAL A 208 58.11 -23.87 7.12
CA VAL A 208 57.07 -23.59 6.13
C VAL A 208 57.35 -22.24 5.46
N GLU A 209 57.97 -22.27 4.27
CA GLU A 209 58.25 -21.04 3.52
C GLU A 209 57.03 -20.48 2.77
N GLN A 210 56.28 -21.35 2.09
CA GLN A 210 55.08 -20.99 1.33
C GLN A 210 53.99 -22.05 1.50
N LEU A 211 52.85 -21.67 2.07
CA LEU A 211 51.69 -22.55 2.26
C LEU A 211 51.13 -23.07 0.93
N SER A 212 51.20 -22.27 -0.13
CA SER A 212 50.77 -22.67 -1.47
C SER A 212 51.58 -23.84 -2.04
N ALA A 213 52.90 -23.89 -1.77
CA ALA A 213 53.76 -24.97 -2.24
C ALA A 213 53.48 -26.26 -1.45
N LEU A 214 53.28 -26.15 -0.14
CA LEU A 214 52.91 -27.27 0.74
C LEU A 214 51.52 -27.84 0.40
N ALA A 215 50.58 -27.02 -0.04
CA ALA A 215 49.24 -27.47 -0.43
C ALA A 215 49.26 -28.34 -1.69
N ILE A 216 50.17 -28.06 -2.63
CA ILE A 216 50.31 -28.83 -3.88
C ILE A 216 51.01 -30.17 -3.60
N ASP A 217 52.00 -30.18 -2.72
CA ASP A 217 52.79 -31.37 -2.37
C ASP A 217 51.99 -32.40 -1.54
N HIS A 218 51.03 -31.91 -0.74
CA HIS A 218 50.22 -32.77 0.11
C HIS A 218 49.16 -33.59 -0.66
N ASP A 219 48.70 -33.11 -1.82
CA ASP A 219 47.77 -33.82 -2.70
C ASP A 219 48.47 -34.96 -3.50
N THR A 220 49.81 -34.96 -3.51
CA THR A 220 50.63 -35.89 -4.30
C THR A 220 51.46 -36.87 -3.47
N SER A 221 51.48 -36.78 -2.13
CA SER A 221 52.24 -37.71 -1.28
C SER A 221 51.61 -37.94 0.11
N GLU A 222 51.23 -39.19 0.39
CA GLU A 222 50.84 -39.71 1.72
C GLU A 222 51.98 -39.73 2.75
N ARG A 223 53.11 -39.06 2.47
CA ARG A 223 54.20 -38.96 3.45
C ARG A 223 53.80 -37.96 4.53
N SER A 224 53.60 -38.48 5.74
CA SER A 224 53.57 -37.70 6.97
C SER A 224 54.88 -36.94 7.10
N ASN A 225 54.96 -35.75 6.54
CA ASN A 225 56.10 -34.87 6.75
C ASN A 225 56.03 -34.37 8.18
N GLU A 226 57.04 -34.74 8.98
CA GLU A 226 57.26 -34.22 10.31
C GLU A 226 57.84 -32.81 10.19
N TYR A 227 57.23 -31.85 10.88
CA TYR A 227 57.68 -30.48 10.95
C TYR A 227 58.04 -30.12 12.38
N LEU A 228 58.89 -29.10 12.55
CA LEU A 228 59.18 -28.53 13.85
C LEU A 228 58.35 -27.25 14.00
N ALA A 229 57.37 -27.29 14.89
CA ALA A 229 56.69 -26.10 15.37
C ALA A 229 57.52 -25.45 16.46
N ARG A 230 57.54 -24.12 16.51
CA ARG A 230 58.23 -23.33 17.53
C ARG A 230 57.19 -22.57 18.34
N GLY A 231 57.11 -22.87 19.64
CA GLY A 231 56.26 -22.13 20.57
C GLY A 231 56.81 -20.72 20.85
N ASP A 232 56.00 -19.86 21.45
CA ASP A 232 56.41 -18.48 21.77
C ASP A 232 57.52 -18.43 22.84
N LEU A 233 57.62 -19.47 23.67
CA LEU A 233 58.72 -19.70 24.62
C LEU A 233 60.02 -20.20 23.95
N GLY A 234 60.00 -20.43 22.63
CA GLY A 234 61.14 -20.89 21.83
C GLY A 234 61.37 -22.40 21.84
N GLU A 235 60.49 -23.19 22.45
CA GLU A 235 60.56 -24.65 22.43
C GLU A 235 60.24 -25.19 21.03
N GLU A 236 61.02 -26.16 20.54
CA GLU A 236 60.77 -26.84 19.27
C GLU A 236 60.03 -28.16 19.49
N ILE A 237 58.88 -28.29 18.86
CA ILE A 237 57.91 -29.37 19.03
C ILE A 237 57.78 -30.10 17.69
N PRO A 238 58.12 -31.40 17.62
CA PRO A 238 57.88 -32.19 16.43
C PRO A 238 56.38 -32.43 16.26
N VAL A 239 55.83 -31.94 15.15
CA VAL A 239 54.42 -32.01 14.80
C VAL A 239 54.22 -32.66 13.44
N ALA A 240 53.19 -33.50 13.32
CA ALA A 240 52.65 -33.83 12.01
C ALA A 240 51.75 -32.68 11.57
N LEU A 241 52.01 -32.15 10.38
CA LEU A 241 51.24 -31.07 9.77
C LEU A 241 50.35 -31.64 8.69
N SER A 242 49.05 -31.38 8.78
CA SER A 242 48.10 -31.60 7.69
C SER A 242 47.56 -30.26 7.23
N LEU A 243 47.64 -30.00 5.93
CA LEU A 243 47.18 -28.78 5.29
C LEU A 243 46.00 -29.09 4.36
N SER A 244 44.89 -28.39 4.52
CA SER A 244 43.75 -28.47 3.61
C SER A 244 43.42 -27.08 3.07
N VAL A 245 43.17 -27.00 1.76
CA VAL A 245 42.80 -25.74 1.11
C VAL A 245 41.29 -25.59 1.14
N LEU A 246 40.79 -24.49 1.71
CA LEU A 246 39.40 -24.07 1.59
C LEU A 246 39.32 -22.89 0.62
N GLY A 247 38.67 -23.10 -0.52
CA GLY A 247 38.30 -22.02 -1.42
C GLY A 247 36.98 -21.40 -0.97
N ASP A 248 36.98 -20.11 -0.67
CA ASP A 248 35.76 -19.33 -0.46
C ASP A 248 35.67 -18.20 -1.51
N SER A 249 34.47 -17.66 -1.67
CA SER A 249 34.11 -16.52 -2.51
C SER A 249 35.02 -15.29 -2.33
N GLY A 250 35.68 -15.16 -1.16
CA GLY A 250 36.58 -14.06 -0.81
C GLY A 250 38.08 -14.34 -1.00
N GLY A 251 38.49 -15.57 -1.37
CA GLY A 251 39.90 -15.93 -1.52
C GLY A 251 40.22 -17.37 -1.13
N VAL A 252 41.51 -17.71 -1.18
CA VAL A 252 42.03 -19.03 -0.78
C VAL A 252 42.44 -18.96 0.69
N ASN A 253 41.82 -19.80 1.51
CA ASN A 253 42.18 -19.98 2.92
C ASN A 253 42.80 -21.37 3.13
N TYR A 254 43.70 -21.46 4.09
CA TYR A 254 44.45 -22.66 4.43
C TYR A 254 44.11 -23.11 5.83
N LEU A 255 43.58 -24.32 5.99
CA LEU A 255 43.38 -24.98 7.27
C LEU A 255 44.60 -25.84 7.59
N ILE A 256 45.28 -25.54 8.69
CA ILE A 256 46.46 -26.27 9.17
C ILE A 256 46.06 -27.00 10.44
N ASN A 257 46.22 -28.31 10.43
CA ASN A 257 46.11 -29.15 11.61
C ASN A 257 47.51 -29.60 12.04
N LEU A 258 47.82 -29.41 13.32
CA LEU A 258 49.07 -29.79 13.96
C LEU A 258 48.77 -30.88 14.98
N ILE A 259 49.52 -31.98 14.92
CA ILE A 259 49.42 -33.09 15.86
C ILE A 259 50.78 -33.25 16.53
N ASP A 260 50.84 -33.11 17.86
CA ASP A 260 52.07 -33.32 18.62
C ASP A 260 52.49 -34.80 18.59
N LEU A 261 53.63 -35.08 17.97
CA LEU A 261 54.17 -36.44 17.84
C LEU A 261 54.77 -36.96 19.14
N ARG A 262 55.15 -36.07 20.08
CA ARG A 262 55.66 -36.45 21.41
C ARG A 262 54.59 -37.16 22.23
N ALA A 263 53.34 -36.75 22.06
CA ALA A 263 52.19 -37.37 22.72
C ALA A 263 51.85 -38.76 22.14
N GLN A 264 52.12 -38.98 20.84
CA GLN A 264 51.76 -40.20 20.12
C GLN A 264 52.79 -41.32 20.31
N GLY A 265 54.09 -41.00 20.39
CA GLY A 265 55.17 -41.96 20.61
C GLY A 265 55.15 -42.69 21.97
N ARG A 266 54.39 -42.20 22.96
CA ARG A 266 54.23 -42.89 24.27
C ARG A 266 53.26 -44.07 24.24
N ARG A 267 52.44 -44.23 23.20
CA ARG A 267 51.39 -45.26 23.13
C ARG A 267 51.79 -46.55 22.41
N THR A 268 52.93 -46.58 21.71
CA THR A 268 53.32 -47.70 20.83
C THR A 268 54.47 -48.56 21.35
N ALA A 269 54.75 -48.56 22.66
CA ALA A 269 55.69 -49.52 23.26
C ALA A 269 54.94 -50.78 23.75
N PRO A 270 54.98 -51.91 23.03
CA PRO A 270 54.63 -53.20 23.62
C PRO A 270 55.77 -53.66 24.55
N ALA A 271 55.35 -54.23 25.69
CA ALA A 271 56.20 -54.91 26.68
C ALA A 271 56.86 -56.18 26.14
#